data_AF-A0A9J6FAF2-F1
#
_entry.id   AF-A0A9J6FAF2-F1
#
_cell.length_a   1.000
_cell.length_b   1.000
_cell.length_c   1.000
_cell.angle_alpha   90.00
_cell.angle_beta   90.00
_cell.angle_gamma   90.00
#
_symmetry.space_group_name_H-M   'P 1'
#
loop_
_entity.id
_entity.type
_entity.pdbx_description
1 polymer ?
#
loop_
_entity_poly.entity_id
_entity_poly.type
_entity_poly.pdbx_seq_one_letter_code
_entity_poly.pdbx_strand_id
1 'polypeptide(L)'
;MSQMDYTRSYTRAELLRLMERYAAGYQALGIKQGDHVCIHIKNGVNSFAAMFGIIFAGATVILSKPTLTHREYQSHLLTEAT
;
A
#
# COMPACT_ATOMS: atom_id res chain seq x y z
N MET A 1 12.21 6.12 11.51
CA MET A 1 12.71 7.24 10.68
C MET A 1 11.86 7.33 9.42
N SER A 2 10.88 8.25 9.34
CA SER A 2 10.11 8.47 8.11
C SER A 2 10.97 9.26 7.13
N GLN A 3 11.40 8.63 6.04
CA GLN A 3 11.85 9.34 4.85
C GLN A 3 10.63 10.08 4.28
N MET A 4 10.42 11.33 4.67
CA MET A 4 9.58 12.22 3.88
C MET A 4 10.42 12.61 2.67
N ASP A 5 10.04 12.13 1.48
CA ASP A 5 10.61 12.54 0.20
C ASP A 5 10.27 14.02 -0.09
N TYR A 6 10.90 14.95 0.63
CA TYR A 6 10.76 16.40 0.42
C TYR A 6 11.27 16.86 -0.96
N THR A 7 11.91 15.98 -1.72
CA THR A 7 12.53 16.30 -3.01
C THR A 7 11.53 16.36 -4.16
N ARG A 8 10.29 15.90 -3.98
CA ARG A 8 9.30 15.83 -5.08
C ARG A 8 7.91 16.24 -4.63
N SER A 9 7.48 17.44 -5.01
CA SER A 9 6.09 17.89 -4.89
C SER A 9 5.29 17.49 -6.13
N TYR A 10 4.04 17.10 -5.93
CA TYR A 10 3.07 16.86 -7.00
C TYR A 10 1.95 17.89 -6.91
N THR A 11 1.55 18.45 -8.04
CA THR A 11 0.26 19.13 -8.15
C THR A 11 -0.87 18.12 -8.04
N ARG A 12 -2.09 18.58 -7.71
CA ARG A 12 -3.28 17.72 -7.68
C ARG A 12 -3.49 16.98 -9.02
N ALA A 13 -3.25 17.66 -10.14
CA ALA A 13 -3.43 17.09 -11.47
C ALA A 13 -2.38 16.02 -11.79
N GLU A 14 -1.11 16.22 -11.39
CA GLU A 14 -0.06 15.22 -11.57
C GLU A 14 -0.31 13.98 -10.71
N LEU A 15 -0.75 14.18 -9.47
CA LEU A 15 -1.07 13.08 -8.57
C LEU A 15 -2.26 12.27 -9.08
N LEU A 16 -3.31 12.93 -9.58
CA LEU A 16 -4.46 12.27 -10.20
C LEU A 16 -4.02 11.42 -11.41
N ARG A 17 -3.24 12.00 -12.32
CA ARG A 17 -2.71 11.27 -13.49
C ARG A 17 -1.84 10.07 -13.08
N LEU A 18 -1.07 10.20 -12.00
CA LEU A 18 -0.28 9.09 -11.48
C LEU A 18 -1.17 7.94 -10.98
N MET A 19 -2.24 8.26 -10.24
CA MET A 19 -3.21 7.27 -9.76
C MET A 19 -3.95 6.58 -10.92
N GLU A 20 -4.39 7.33 -11.93
CA GLU A 20 -5.03 6.77 -13.13
C GLU A 20 -4.10 5.83 -13.90
N ARG A 21 -2.82 6.20 -14.03
CA ARG A 21 -1.81 5.32 -14.64
C ARG A 21 -1.61 4.03 -13.86
N TYR A 22 -1.60 4.09 -12.53
CA TYR A 22 -1.54 2.87 -11.72
C TYR A 22 -2.80 2.01 -11.89
N ALA A 23 -3.99 2.62 -11.90
CA ALA A 23 -5.24 1.90 -12.14
C ALA A 23 -5.23 1.14 -13.46
N ALA A 24 -4.81 1.80 -14.55
CA ALA A 24 -4.68 1.16 -15.86
C ALA A 24 -3.67 -0.01 -15.83
N GLY A 25 -2.55 0.16 -15.14
CA GLY A 25 -1.56 -0.91 -14.93
C GLY A 25 -2.14 -2.10 -14.15
N TYR A 26 -2.89 -1.84 -13.10
CA TYR A 26 -3.55 -2.88 -12.29
C TYR A 26 -4.60 -3.66 -13.08
N GLN A 27 -5.41 -2.97 -13.87
CA GLN A 27 -6.39 -3.61 -14.76
C GLN A 27 -5.69 -4.46 -15.82
N ALA A 28 -4.58 -3.98 -16.39
CA ALA A 28 -3.76 -4.74 -17.34
C ALA A 28 -3.13 -6.00 -16.70
N LEU A 29 -2.83 -5.96 -15.40
CA LEU A 29 -2.38 -7.12 -14.62
C LEU A 29 -3.52 -8.07 -14.21
N GLY A 30 -4.77 -7.74 -14.55
CA GLY A 30 -5.93 -8.59 -14.34
C GLY A 30 -6.73 -8.30 -13.07
N ILE A 31 -6.45 -7.21 -12.36
CA ILE A 31 -7.29 -6.75 -11.24
C ILE A 31 -8.65 -6.33 -11.78
N LYS A 32 -9.71 -6.87 -11.18
CA LYS A 32 -11.10 -6.65 -11.55
C LYS A 32 -11.86 -5.92 -10.45
N GLN A 33 -13.02 -5.41 -10.83
CA GLN A 33 -13.95 -4.81 -9.89
C GLN A 33 -14.33 -5.84 -8.80
N GLY A 34 -14.23 -5.42 -7.54
CA GLY A 34 -14.52 -6.27 -6.39
C GLY A 34 -13.35 -7.11 -5.88
N ASP A 35 -12.19 -7.11 -6.56
CA ASP A 35 -11.01 -7.78 -6.04
C ASP A 35 -10.51 -7.10 -4.75
N HIS A 36 -9.94 -7.90 -3.85
CA HIS A 36 -9.32 -7.43 -2.62
C HIS A 36 -7.81 -7.47 -2.77
N VAL A 37 -7.16 -6.30 -2.68
CA VAL A 37 -5.71 -6.20 -2.83
C VAL A 37 -5.07 -5.71 -1.54
N CYS A 38 -4.17 -6.54 -1.01
CA CYS A 38 -3.36 -6.20 0.15
C CYS A 38 -2.18 -5.31 -0.28
N ILE A 39 -2.04 -4.14 0.35
CA ILE A 39 -0.89 -3.27 0.15
C ILE A 39 0.03 -3.37 1.36
N HIS A 40 1.29 -3.72 1.09
CA HIS A 40 2.37 -3.74 2.07
C HIS A 40 3.54 -2.89 1.57
N ILE A 41 3.39 -1.57 1.66
CA ILE A 41 4.38 -0.61 1.16
C ILE A 41 4.62 0.44 2.24
N LYS A 42 5.86 0.92 2.37
CA LYS A 42 6.22 2.02 3.28
C LYS A 42 5.45 3.29 2.92
N ASN A 43 5.19 4.15 3.90
CA ASN A 43 4.51 5.42 3.66
C ASN A 43 5.30 6.31 2.69
N GLY A 44 4.61 6.93 1.74
CA GLY A 44 5.17 7.82 0.72
C GLY A 44 4.12 8.25 -0.30
N VAL A 45 4.39 9.28 -1.09
CA VAL A 45 3.43 9.80 -2.09
C VAL A 45 3.11 8.76 -3.16
N ASN A 46 4.10 7.97 -3.56
CA ASN A 46 3.89 6.87 -4.51
C ASN A 46 3.00 5.77 -3.91
N SER A 47 3.15 5.47 -2.62
CA SER A 47 2.31 4.49 -1.91
C SER A 47 0.87 4.97 -1.79
N PHE A 48 0.68 6.28 -1.57
CA PHE A 48 -0.63 6.92 -1.61
C PHE A 48 -1.24 6.81 -3.02
N ALA A 49 -0.48 7.15 -4.07
CA ALA A 49 -0.96 7.05 -5.44
C ALA A 49 -1.27 5.60 -5.84
N ALA A 50 -0.46 4.63 -5.43
CA ALA A 50 -0.69 3.20 -5.66
C ALA A 50 -1.99 2.72 -4.98
N MET A 51 -2.20 3.11 -3.72
CA MET A 51 -3.44 2.83 -2.99
C MET A 51 -4.68 3.34 -3.72
N PHE A 52 -4.66 4.61 -4.15
CA PHE A 52 -5.78 5.18 -4.90
C PHE A 52 -5.90 4.59 -6.30
N GLY A 53 -4.81 4.15 -6.93
CA GLY A 53 -4.84 3.42 -8.19
C GLY A 53 -5.65 2.12 -8.08
N ILE A 54 -5.59 1.40 -6.96
CA ILE A 54 -6.41 0.19 -6.74
C ILE A 54 -7.89 0.55 -6.62
N ILE A 55 -8.20 1.63 -5.89
CA ILE A 55 -9.58 2.14 -5.75
C ILE A 55 -10.13 2.55 -7.13
N PHE A 56 -9.34 3.26 -7.94
CA PHE A 56 -9.72 3.62 -9.31
C PHE A 56 -9.80 2.43 -10.27
N ALA A 57 -9.08 1.35 -10.01
CA ALA A 57 -9.25 0.10 -10.75
C ALA A 57 -10.59 -0.61 -10.42
N GLY A 58 -11.32 -0.16 -9.40
CA GLY A 58 -12.58 -0.74 -8.94
C GLY A 58 -12.42 -1.82 -7.86
N ALA A 59 -11.21 -1.97 -7.31
CA ALA A 59 -10.88 -2.95 -6.29
C ALA A 59 -10.88 -2.35 -4.87
N THR A 60 -10.92 -3.22 -3.86
CA THR A 60 -10.87 -2.85 -2.44
C THR A 60 -9.44 -2.94 -1.93
N VAL A 61 -8.96 -1.87 -1.30
CA VAL A 61 -7.67 -1.86 -0.63
C VAL A 61 -7.79 -2.46 0.77
N ILE A 62 -6.92 -3.44 1.06
CA ILE A 62 -6.67 -3.91 2.42
C ILE A 62 -5.29 -3.40 2.83
N LEU A 63 -5.26 -2.48 3.79
CA LEU A 63 -4.01 -1.97 4.34
C LEU A 63 -3.47 -2.95 5.38
N SER A 64 -2.35 -3.60 5.08
CA SER A 64 -1.60 -4.35 6.08
C SER A 64 -0.76 -3.38 6.91
N LYS A 65 -0.75 -3.55 8.24
CA LYS A 65 0.20 -2.80 9.08
C LYS A 65 1.63 -3.23 8.68
N PRO A 66 2.52 -2.31 8.26
CA PRO A 66 3.90 -2.65 7.92
C PRO A 66 4.73 -3.21 9.10
N THR A 67 4.18 -3.16 10.32
CA THR A 67 4.78 -3.70 11.54
C THR A 67 4.46 -5.16 11.81
N LEU A 68 3.53 -5.80 11.08
CA LEU A 68 3.06 -7.14 11.37
C LEU A 68 3.36 -8.13 10.24
N THR A 69 4.60 -8.65 10.22
CA THR A 69 5.04 -10.00 9.79
C THR A 69 6.58 -9.97 9.62
N HIS A 70 7.41 -10.38 10.59
CA HIS A 70 7.73 -11.80 10.85
C HIS A 70 8.37 -12.08 12.25
N ARG A 71 8.54 -11.09 13.15
CA ARG A 71 9.41 -11.19 14.36
C ARG A 71 8.67 -11.22 15.71
N GLU A 72 7.36 -11.42 15.77
CA GLU A 72 6.63 -11.34 17.06
C GLU A 72 6.00 -12.66 17.52
N TYR A 73 6.30 -13.78 16.86
CA TYR A 73 5.80 -15.09 17.31
C TYR A 73 6.65 -15.78 18.39
N GLN A 74 7.91 -15.39 18.62
CA GLN A 74 8.81 -16.15 19.52
C GLN A 74 8.96 -15.59 20.94
N SER A 75 8.55 -14.36 21.22
CA SER A 75 8.76 -13.76 22.55
C SER A 75 7.70 -14.14 23.60
N HIS A 76 6.54 -14.68 23.20
CA HIS A 76 5.46 -14.98 24.15
C HIS A 76 5.37 -16.45 24.59
N LEU A 77 6.12 -17.38 23.98
CA LEU A 77 6.04 -18.82 24.30
C LEU A 77 7.08 -19.34 25.30
N LEU A 78 7.97 -18.49 25.84
CA LEU A 78 9.06 -18.92 26.73
C LEU A 78 9.05 -18.29 28.13
N THR A 79 7.96 -17.63 28.56
CA THR A 79 7.91 -16.99 29.89
C THR A 79 6.83 -17.53 30.83
N GLU A 80 6.02 -18.50 30.39
CA GLU A 80 5.01 -19.17 31.25
C GLU A 80 5.39 -20.62 31.59
N ALA A 81 6.68 -20.95 31.59
CA ALA A 81 7.17 -22.29 31.94
C ALA A 81 8.33 -22.30 32.96
N THR A 82 8.35 -21.31 33.86
CA THR A 82 9.16 -21.34 35.10
C THR A 82 8.40 -20.63 36.20
#